data_AF-A0A6N7FDU0-F1
#
_entry.id   AF-A0A6N7FDU0-F1
#
_cell.length_a   1.000
_cell.length_b   1.000
_cell.length_c   1.000
_cell.angle_alpha   90.00
_cell.angle_beta   90.00
_cell.angle_gamma   90.00
#
_symmetry.space_group_name_H-M   'P 1'
#
loop_
_entity.id
_entity.type
_entity.pdbx_description
1 polymer ?
#
loop_
_entity_poly.entity_id
_entity_poly.type
_entity_poly.pdbx_seq_one_letter_code
_entity_poly.pdbx_strand_id
1 'polypeptide(L)'
;MLSAHGTKIAPSTYYAAAKTPVSAADLADAYLADALVDLFRSNRSVYGARKLWHAARRAGHDLGRDQVARLMRIAGIAGVV
;
A
#
# COMPACT_ATOMS: atom_id res chain seq x y z
N MET A 1 8.76 -19.15 -23.10
CA MET A 1 7.73 -19.22 -22.02
C MET A 1 8.30 -18.51 -20.80
N LEU A 2 7.49 -17.80 -20.01
CA LEU A 2 7.91 -17.31 -18.69
C LEU A 2 8.07 -18.53 -17.77
N SER A 3 9.28 -19.08 -17.69
CA SER A 3 9.59 -20.35 -17.02
C SER A 3 10.51 -20.19 -15.80
N ALA A 4 10.64 -18.95 -15.27
CA ALA A 4 11.57 -18.64 -14.19
C ALA A 4 11.34 -19.44 -12.88
N HIS A 5 10.12 -19.94 -12.64
CA HIS A 5 9.75 -20.64 -11.41
C HIS A 5 9.34 -22.11 -11.61
N GLY A 6 9.63 -22.72 -12.77
CA GLY A 6 9.29 -24.13 -13.03
C GLY A 6 7.79 -24.44 -13.18
N THR A 7 6.90 -23.47 -12.96
CA THR A 7 5.46 -23.59 -13.15
C THR A 7 5.04 -23.07 -14.53
N LYS A 8 4.20 -23.82 -15.25
CA LYS A 8 3.64 -23.40 -16.53
C LYS A 8 2.44 -22.48 -16.31
N ILE A 9 2.52 -21.23 -16.78
CA ILE A 9 1.39 -20.29 -16.85
C ILE A 9 0.87 -20.29 -18.29
N ALA A 10 -0.45 -20.40 -18.48
CA ALA A 10 -1.05 -20.31 -19.80
C ALA A 10 -0.81 -18.91 -20.41
N PRO A 11 -0.40 -18.79 -21.69
CA PRO A 11 -0.13 -17.49 -22.31
C PRO A 11 -1.33 -16.52 -22.28
N SER A 12 -2.55 -17.04 -22.46
CA SER A 12 -3.77 -16.24 -22.39
C SER A 12 -3.98 -15.60 -21.01
N THR A 13 -3.75 -16.36 -19.94
CA THR A 13 -3.82 -15.86 -18.56
C THR A 13 -2.79 -14.76 -18.32
N TYR A 14 -1.55 -14.94 -18.77
CA TYR A 14 -0.51 -13.93 -18.65
C TYR A 14 -0.91 -12.63 -19.35
N TYR A 15 -1.32 -12.71 -20.62
CA TYR A 15 -1.68 -11.51 -21.38
C TYR A 15 -2.99 -10.87 -20.91
N ALA A 16 -3.92 -11.63 -20.34
CA ALA A 16 -5.11 -11.07 -19.69
C ALA A 16 -4.72 -10.26 -18.44
N ALA A 17 -3.88 -10.83 -17.57
CA ALA A 17 -3.39 -10.12 -16.38
C ALA A 17 -2.56 -8.88 -16.76
N ALA A 18 -1.64 -9.01 -17.73
CA ALA A 18 -0.80 -7.90 -18.18
C ALA A 18 -1.59 -6.73 -18.80
N LYS A 19 -2.79 -6.99 -19.31
CA LYS A 19 -3.69 -5.97 -19.87
C LYS A 19 -4.71 -5.46 -18.86
N THR A 20 -4.81 -6.08 -17.68
CA THR A 20 -5.80 -5.68 -16.68
C THR A 20 -5.41 -4.31 -16.11
N PRO A 21 -6.26 -3.28 -16.24
CA PRO A 21 -5.94 -1.96 -15.70
C PRO A 21 -5.97 -1.98 -14.17
N VAL A 22 -5.29 -1.01 -13.57
CA VAL A 22 -5.35 -0.78 -12.12
C VAL A 22 -6.81 -0.53 -11.71
N SER A 23 -7.27 -1.24 -10.68
CA SER A 23 -8.64 -1.04 -10.20
C SER A 23 -8.78 0.30 -9.48
N ALA A 24 -10.01 0.83 -9.41
CA ALA A 24 -10.27 2.07 -8.67
C ALA A 24 -9.87 1.96 -7.19
N ALA A 25 -10.02 0.76 -6.60
CA ALA A 25 -9.63 0.50 -5.22
C ALA A 25 -8.10 0.54 -5.04
N ASP A 26 -7.34 -0.09 -5.95
CA ASP A 26 -5.88 -0.07 -5.91
C ASP A 26 -5.33 1.35 -6.09
N LEU A 27 -5.96 2.12 -6.99
CA LEU A 27 -5.60 3.52 -7.20
C LEU A 27 -5.89 4.38 -5.95
N ALA A 28 -7.03 4.17 -5.30
CA ALA A 28 -7.37 4.86 -4.05
C ALA A 28 -6.39 4.50 -2.92
N ASP A 29 -6.06 3.21 -2.77
CA ASP A 29 -5.07 2.75 -1.80
C ASP A 29 -3.68 3.35 -2.08
N ALA A 30 -3.29 3.52 -3.35
CA ALA A 30 -2.03 4.17 -3.72
C ALA A 30 -1.99 5.64 -3.27
N TYR A 31 -3.05 6.41 -3.49
CA TYR A 31 -3.13 7.80 -3.02
C TYR A 31 -3.12 7.90 -1.49
N LEU A 32 -3.81 7.00 -0.80
CA LEU A 32 -3.82 6.96 0.66
C LEU A 32 -2.45 6.55 1.21
N ALA A 33 -1.75 5.62 0.56
CA ALA A 33 -0.40 5.23 0.93
C ALA A 33 0.58 6.42 0.81
N ASP A 34 0.49 7.19 -0.26
CA ASP A 34 1.31 8.40 -0.48
C ASP A 34 1.06 9.45 0.63
N ALA A 35 -0.20 9.74 0.94
CA ALA A 35 -0.56 10.64 2.03
C ALA A 35 -0.04 10.17 3.40
N LEU A 36 -0.06 8.85 3.65
CA LEU A 36 0.51 8.27 4.87
C LEU A 36 2.05 8.37 4.91
N VAL A 37 2.74 8.29 3.76
CA VAL A 37 4.19 8.49 3.68
C VAL A 37 4.57 9.92 4.03
N ASP A 38 3.83 10.91 3.52
CA ASP A 38 4.06 12.31 3.85
C ASP A 38 3.80 12.60 5.33
N LEU A 39 2.72 12.03 5.87
CA LEU A 39 2.41 12.13 7.29
C LEU A 39 3.47 11.43 8.16
N PHE A 40 4.00 10.30 7.71
CA PHE A 40 5.08 9.59 8.38
C PHE A 40 6.36 10.44 8.42
N ARG A 41 6.76 11.02 7.28
CA ARG A 41 7.93 11.90 7.15
C ARG A 41 7.80 13.16 8.00
N SER A 42 6.65 13.82 7.97
CA SER A 42 6.39 15.01 8.81
C SER A 42 6.45 14.70 10.31
N ASN A 43 6.15 13.46 10.70
CA ASN A 43 6.32 12.96 12.07
C ASN A 43 7.69 12.29 12.29
N ARG A 44 8.74 12.77 11.60
CA ARG A 44 10.14 12.32 11.72
C ARG A 44 10.34 10.82 11.49
N SER A 45 9.44 10.18 10.76
CA SER A 45 9.53 8.75 10.43
C SER A 45 9.55 7.82 11.66
N VAL A 46 9.04 8.26 12.81
CA VAL A 46 9.02 7.44 14.04
C VAL A 46 7.69 6.74 14.27
N TYR A 47 6.61 7.17 13.61
CA TYR A 47 5.27 6.65 13.89
C TYR A 47 5.04 5.28 13.26
N GLY A 48 4.83 4.28 14.13
CA GLY A 48 4.23 3.00 13.74
C GLY A 48 2.72 3.12 13.48
N ALA A 49 2.10 2.02 13.01
CA ALA A 49 0.70 1.99 12.55
C ALA A 49 -0.30 2.65 13.52
N ARG A 50 -0.19 2.39 14.82
CA ARG A 50 -1.09 2.98 15.82
C ARG A 50 -0.99 4.51 15.90
N LYS A 51 0.24 5.05 15.96
CA LYS A 51 0.45 6.51 16.06
C LYS A 51 0.10 7.19 14.74
N LEU A 52 0.47 6.57 13.62
CA LEU A 52 0.16 7.07 12.29
C LEU A 52 -1.35 7.07 12.02
N TRP A 53 -2.08 6.06 12.50
CA TRP A 53 -3.55 6.03 12.44
C TRP A 53 -4.19 7.22 13.15
N HIS A 54 -3.76 7.54 14.38
CA HIS A 54 -4.24 8.73 15.08
C HIS A 54 -3.86 10.02 14.36
N ALA A 55 -2.69 10.09 13.74
CA ALA A 55 -2.28 11.24 12.95
C ALA A 55 -3.13 11.39 11.68
N ALA A 56 -3.40 10.29 10.97
CA ALA A 56 -4.19 10.29 9.74
C ALA A 56 -5.63 10.72 10.01
N ARG A 57 -6.22 10.23 11.11
CA ARG A 57 -7.55 10.68 11.55
C ARG A 57 -7.58 12.18 11.88
N ARG A 58 -6.53 12.72 12.51
CA ARG A 58 -6.39 14.17 12.77
C ARG A 58 -6.19 14.98 11.49
N ALA A 59 -5.62 14.39 10.46
CA ALA A 59 -5.48 14.99 9.12
C ALA A 59 -6.75 14.83 8.26
N GLY A 60 -7.84 14.24 8.78
CA GLY A 60 -9.12 14.10 8.09
C GLY A 60 -9.27 12.83 7.25
N HIS A 61 -8.32 11.89 7.31
CA HIS A 61 -8.45 10.60 6.64
C HIS A 61 -9.29 9.63 7.47
N ASP A 62 -10.36 9.09 6.88
CA ASP A 62 -11.17 8.04 7.50
C ASP A 62 -10.60 6.65 7.19
N LEU A 63 -9.50 6.31 7.88
CA LEU A 63 -8.82 5.02 7.73
C LEU A 63 -8.92 4.20 9.02
N GLY A 64 -9.17 2.90 8.87
CA GLY A 64 -9.04 1.95 9.96
C GLY A 64 -7.58 1.72 10.36
N ARG A 65 -7.33 1.34 11.62
CA ARG A 65 -5.96 1.06 12.11
C ARG A 65 -5.24 -0.01 11.27
N ASP A 66 -5.95 -1.09 10.94
CA ASP A 66 -5.37 -2.19 10.18
C ASP A 66 -5.19 -1.84 8.69
N GLN A 67 -6.03 -0.94 8.17
CA GLN A 67 -5.83 -0.36 6.84
C GLN A 67 -4.54 0.48 6.82
N VAL A 68 -4.29 1.30 7.83
CA VAL A 68 -3.01 2.04 7.96
C VAL A 68 -1.84 1.07 8.01
N ALA A 69 -1.92 -0.02 8.80
CA ALA A 69 -0.87 -1.03 8.85
C ALA A 69 -0.63 -1.72 7.49
N ARG A 70 -1.69 -2.02 6.75
CA ARG A 70 -1.61 -2.57 5.38
C ARG A 70 -0.93 -1.57 4.43
N LEU A 71 -1.37 -0.32 4.42
CA LEU A 71 -0.83 0.72 3.55
C LEU A 71 0.64 1.04 3.87
N MET A 72 1.01 1.03 5.16
CA MET A 72 2.42 1.14 5.57
C MET A 72 3.28 0.03 4.97
N ARG A 73 2.78 -1.22 4.92
CA ARG A 73 3.47 -2.35 4.30
C ARG A 73 3.60 -2.16 2.79
N ILE A 74 2.55 -1.72 2.12
CA ILE A 74 2.56 -1.43 0.67
C ILE A 74 3.60 -0.34 0.36
N ALA A 75 3.66 0.71 1.18
CA ALA A 75 4.59 1.82 1.04
C ALA A 75 6.02 1.52 1.53
N GLY A 76 6.25 0.36 2.17
CA GLY A 76 7.56 -0.01 2.71
C GLY A 76 8.03 0.84 3.90
N ILE A 77 7.12 1.50 4.62
CA ILE A 77 7.44 2.31 5.80
C ILE A 77 7.18 1.56 7.10
N ALA A 78 8.06 1.74 8.09
CA ALA A 78 7.93 1.17 9.41
C ALA A 78 8.32 2.21 10.47
N GLY A 79 7.55 2.29 11.55
CA GLY A 79 7.89 3.14 12.68
C GLY A 79 9.02 2.56 13.52
N VAL A 80 9.54 3.39 14.43
CA VAL A 80 10.55 2.99 15.41
C VAL A 80 9.84 2.54 16.70
N VAL A 81 10.32 1.46 17.31
CA VAL A 81 9.82 0.91 18.59
C VAL A 81 10.31 1.78 19.74
#